data_AF-A0AAJ1IN96-F1
#
_entry.id   AF-A0AAJ1IN96-F1
#
_cell.length_a   1.000
_cell.length_b   1.000
_cell.length_c   1.000
_cell.angle_alpha   90.00
_cell.angle_beta   90.00
_cell.angle_gamma   90.00
#
_symmetry.space_group_name_H-M   'P 1'
#
loop_
_entity.id
_entity.type
_entity.pdbx_description
1 polymer ?
#
loop_
_entity_poly.entity_id
_entity_poly.type
_entity_poly.pdbx_seq_one_letter_code
_entity_poly.pdbx_strand_id
1 'polypeptide(L)'
;MRLTKDIQKEFIKVDDDRYYELLEEANENKQELYVEDGKIAFSFSDNNKIEELIFEKIRLQSYLKNTDYIAIKCNERELNMKEEYPNEFVKRQVARDRINELSILINSM
;
A
#
# COMPACT_ATOMS: atom_id res chain seq x y z
N MET A 1 14.09 8.11 24.28
CA MET A 1 14.15 9.09 23.18
C MET A 1 12.75 9.16 22.59
N ARG A 2 11.99 10.25 22.83
CA ARG A 2 10.63 10.40 22.30
C ARG A 2 10.76 10.73 20.80
N LEU A 3 10.32 9.81 19.94
CA LEU A 3 10.12 10.08 18.52
C LEU A 3 8.94 11.07 18.43
N THR A 4 9.25 12.37 18.33
CA THR A 4 8.26 13.37 17.91
C THR A 4 7.92 13.07 16.46
N LYS A 5 6.73 12.52 16.23
CA LYS A 5 6.15 12.35 14.90
C LYS A 5 6.08 13.73 14.27
N ASP A 6 6.84 13.96 13.21
CA ASP A 6 6.75 15.19 12.41
C ASP A 6 5.46 15.13 11.58
N ILE A 7 4.35 15.51 12.21
CA ILE A 7 3.06 15.64 11.52
C ILE A 7 3.16 16.89 10.64
N GLN A 8 3.24 16.70 9.33
CA GLN A 8 3.05 17.80 8.38
C GLN A 8 1.59 18.24 8.43
N LYS A 9 1.36 19.49 8.85
CA LYS A 9 0.03 20.11 8.96
C LYS A 9 -0.08 21.21 7.91
N GLU A 10 -0.90 20.99 6.88
CA GLU A 10 -1.32 22.07 5.98
C GLU A 10 -2.63 22.66 6.50
N PHE A 11 -2.62 23.96 6.82
CA PHE A 11 -3.77 24.66 7.38
C PHE A 11 -4.58 25.33 6.27
N ILE A 12 -5.82 24.90 6.08
CA ILE A 12 -6.77 25.51 5.16
C ILE A 12 -7.73 26.39 5.98
N LYS A 13 -7.99 27.60 5.50
CA LYS A 13 -9.02 28.49 6.05
C LYS A 13 -10.36 28.05 5.49
N VAL A 14 -11.32 27.71 6.36
CA VAL A 14 -12.60 27.13 5.95
C VAL A 14 -13.73 28.02 6.45
N ASP A 15 -14.68 28.33 5.58
CA ASP A 15 -15.95 28.96 5.95
C ASP A 15 -16.91 27.88 6.49
N ASP A 16 -17.72 28.18 7.52
CA ASP A 16 -18.46 27.23 8.37
C ASP A 16 -19.21 26.11 7.61
N ASP A 17 -19.74 26.39 6.41
CA ASP A 17 -20.51 25.43 5.61
C ASP A 17 -19.66 24.28 5.02
N ARG A 18 -18.36 24.51 4.74
CA ARG A 18 -17.46 23.47 4.21
C ARG A 18 -16.87 22.57 5.29
N TYR A 19 -17.10 22.86 6.56
CA TYR A 19 -16.54 22.09 7.67
C TYR A 19 -17.01 20.63 7.68
N TYR A 20 -18.31 20.40 7.45
CA TYR A 20 -18.90 19.07 7.48
C TYR A 20 -18.52 18.23 6.26
N GLU A 21 -18.40 18.85 5.08
CA GLU A 21 -17.92 18.16 3.87
C GLU A 21 -16.48 17.67 4.04
N LEU A 22 -15.61 18.48 4.65
CA LEU A 22 -14.22 18.11 4.91
C LEU A 22 -14.09 17.03 6.00
N LEU A 23 -15.02 16.98 6.96
CA LEU A 23 -15.11 15.89 7.94
C LEU A 23 -15.48 14.56 7.30
N GLU A 24 -16.44 14.56 6.38
CA GLU A 24 -16.81 13.35 5.62
C GLU A 24 -15.65 12.89 4.75
N GLU A 25 -15.01 13.79 4.01
CA GLU A 25 -13.85 13.49 3.16
C GLU A 25 -12.67 12.95 3.98
N ALA A 26 -12.38 13.54 5.14
CA ALA A 26 -11.32 13.03 6.02
C ALA A 26 -11.65 11.63 6.57
N ASN A 27 -12.91 11.39 6.93
CA ASN A 27 -13.34 10.10 7.44
C ASN A 27 -13.29 9.00 6.36
N GLU A 28 -13.71 9.32 5.14
CA GLU A 28 -13.57 8.43 3.97
C GLU A 28 -12.10 8.10 3.69
N ASN A 29 -11.22 9.11 3.81
CA ASN A 29 -9.79 8.96 3.55
C ASN A 29 -8.97 8.51 4.78
N LYS A 30 -9.62 8.23 5.92
CA LYS A 30 -8.98 7.88 7.21
C LYS A 30 -7.91 8.89 7.67
N GLN A 31 -8.14 10.18 7.45
CA GLN A 31 -7.28 11.28 7.88
C GLN A 31 -7.78 11.85 9.22
N GLU A 32 -6.87 12.23 10.12
CA GLU A 32 -7.26 12.97 11.32
C GLU A 32 -7.34 14.46 11.02
N LEU A 33 -8.40 15.10 11.52
CA LEU A 33 -8.66 16.52 11.41
C LEU A 33 -8.26 17.23 12.69
N TYR A 34 -7.45 18.27 12.55
CA TYR A 34 -7.06 19.17 13.63
C TYR A 34 -7.67 20.54 13.37
N VAL A 35 -8.41 21.06 14.34
CA VAL A 35 -9.02 22.41 14.25
C VAL A 35 -8.32 23.32 15.26
N GLU A 36 -7.71 24.40 14.78
CA GLU A 36 -7.03 25.40 15.60
C GLU A 36 -7.29 26.80 15.05
N ASP A 37 -7.83 27.71 15.88
CA ASP A 37 -8.15 29.11 15.52
C ASP A 37 -8.94 29.29 14.21
N GLY A 38 -9.95 28.46 13.96
CA GLY A 38 -10.78 28.52 12.74
C GLY A 38 -10.06 28.05 11.47
N LYS A 39 -8.95 27.33 11.62
CA LYS A 39 -8.22 26.66 10.53
C LYS A 39 -8.29 25.16 10.72
N ILE A 40 -8.43 24.45 9.61
CA ILE A 40 -8.42 23.00 9.57
C ILE A 40 -7.06 22.53 9.06
N ALA A 41 -6.42 21.60 9.77
CA ALA A 41 -5.26 20.86 9.29
C ALA A 41 -5.58 19.38 9.18
N PHE A 42 -5.25 18.79 8.04
CA PHE A 42 -5.26 17.35 7.85
C PHE A 42 -3.92 16.81 8.32
N SER A 43 -3.92 15.80 9.20
CA SER A 43 -2.73 14.97 9.32
C SER A 43 -2.77 13.90 8.24
N PHE A 44 -1.79 13.93 7.35
CA PHE A 44 -1.44 12.77 6.56
C PHE A 44 -0.74 11.80 7.51
N SER A 45 -1.43 10.74 7.92
CA SER A 45 -0.82 9.70 8.73
C SER A 45 0.05 8.84 7.84
N ASP A 46 1.37 8.82 8.08
CA ASP A 46 2.30 7.88 7.45
C ASP A 46 1.89 6.41 7.60
N ASN A 47 0.99 6.10 8.56
CA ASN A 47 0.42 4.77 8.74
C ASN A 47 -0.34 4.27 7.49
N ASN A 48 -0.93 5.17 6.70
CA ASN A 48 -1.65 4.79 5.49
C ASN A 48 -0.69 4.18 4.44
N LYS A 49 0.54 4.70 4.37
CA LYS A 49 1.55 4.22 3.43
C LYS A 49 2.08 2.84 3.79
N ILE A 50 2.32 2.58 5.08
CA ILE A 50 2.76 1.25 5.53
C ILE A 50 1.64 0.21 5.30
N GLU A 51 0.40 0.55 5.61
CA GLU A 51 -0.76 -0.32 5.36
C GLU A 51 -0.92 -0.62 3.86
N GLU A 52 -0.78 0.37 2.97
CA GLU A 52 -0.80 0.19 1.52
C GLU A 52 0.32 -0.76 1.04
N LEU A 53 1.55 -0.60 1.51
CA LEU A 53 2.68 -1.46 1.15
C LEU A 53 2.47 -2.91 1.65
N ILE A 54 1.91 -3.08 2.84
CA ILE A 54 1.53 -4.40 3.38
C ILE A 54 0.44 -5.03 2.51
N PHE A 55 -0.59 -4.27 2.15
CA PHE A 55 -1.68 -4.76 1.31
C PHE A 55 -1.20 -5.15 -0.09
N GLU A 56 -0.32 -4.35 -0.71
CA GLU A 56 0.32 -4.68 -1.98
C GLU A 56 1.10 -6.01 -1.88
N LYS A 57 1.90 -6.17 -0.81
CA LYS A 57 2.66 -7.40 -0.57
C LYS A 57 1.75 -8.63 -0.44
N ILE A 58 0.65 -8.53 0.31
CA ILE A 58 -0.33 -9.62 0.49
C ILE A 58 -0.98 -9.99 -0.85
N ARG A 59 -1.33 -8.99 -1.68
CA ARG A 59 -1.91 -9.22 -3.01
C ARG A 59 -0.94 -9.96 -3.92
N LEU A 60 0.34 -9.58 -3.94
CA LEU A 60 1.37 -10.24 -4.75
C LEU A 60 1.64 -11.67 -4.27
N GLN A 61 1.69 -11.90 -2.95
CA GLN A 61 1.81 -13.25 -2.38
C GLN A 61 0.62 -14.14 -2.77
N SER A 62 -0.60 -13.57 -2.72
CA SER A 62 -1.82 -14.27 -3.14
C SER A 62 -1.79 -14.61 -4.62
N TYR A 63 -1.32 -13.70 -5.48
CA TYR A 63 -1.12 -13.97 -6.90
C TYR A 63 -0.15 -15.14 -7.14
N LEU A 64 1.00 -15.17 -6.45
CA LEU A 64 1.96 -16.27 -6.57
C LEU A 64 1.36 -17.61 -6.13
N LYS A 65 0.58 -17.62 -5.04
CA LYS A 65 -0.11 -18.81 -4.55
C LYS A 65 -1.17 -19.30 -5.56
N ASN A 66 -1.95 -18.39 -6.10
CA ASN A 66 -3.03 -18.71 -7.03
C ASN A 66 -2.52 -19.19 -8.39
N THR A 67 -1.28 -18.87 -8.76
CA THR A 67 -0.67 -19.27 -10.04
C THR A 67 0.36 -20.39 -9.88
N ASP A 68 0.52 -20.93 -8.67
CA ASP A 68 1.53 -21.95 -8.37
C ASP A 68 1.24 -23.29 -9.06
N TYR A 69 -0.04 -23.58 -9.31
CA TYR A 69 -0.47 -24.75 -10.07
C TYR A 69 0.19 -24.83 -11.46
N ILE A 70 0.55 -23.70 -12.06
CA ILE A 70 1.20 -23.65 -13.38
C ILE A 70 2.59 -24.26 -13.28
N ALA A 71 3.36 -23.88 -12.25
CA ALA A 71 4.68 -24.43 -12.01
C ALA A 71 4.61 -25.95 -11.70
N ILE A 72 3.64 -26.35 -10.87
CA ILE A 72 3.41 -27.77 -10.55
C ILE A 72 3.09 -28.57 -11.81
N LYS A 73 2.16 -28.09 -12.66
CA LYS A 73 1.76 -28.78 -13.89
C LYS A 73 2.87 -28.84 -14.93
N CYS A 74 3.73 -27.82 -15.00
CA CYS A 74 4.92 -27.88 -15.85
C CYS A 74 5.86 -28.98 -15.36
N ASN A 75 6.14 -29.03 -14.05
CA ASN A 75 7.02 -30.03 -13.45
C ASN A 75 6.48 -31.47 -13.62
N GLU A 76 5.19 -31.70 -13.37
CA GLU A 76 4.52 -33.01 -13.56
C GLU A 76 4.61 -33.53 -15.00
N ARG A 77 4.79 -32.64 -15.98
CA ARG A 77 4.88 -32.96 -17.41
C ARG A 77 6.29 -32.85 -17.96
N GLU A 78 7.29 -32.63 -17.10
CA GLU A 78 8.68 -32.38 -17.49
C GLU A 78 8.83 -31.20 -18.48
N LEU A 79 7.94 -30.23 -18.40
CA LEU A 79 7.93 -29.02 -19.22
C LEU A 79 8.64 -27.86 -18.52
N ASN A 80 9.23 -26.98 -19.33
CA ASN A 80 9.84 -25.75 -18.83
C ASN A 80 8.81 -24.61 -18.77
N MET A 81 8.51 -24.13 -17.56
CA MET A 81 7.55 -23.02 -17.38
C MET A 81 7.95 -21.75 -18.14
N LYS A 82 9.23 -21.46 -18.30
CA LYS A 82 9.71 -20.29 -19.04
C LYS A 82 9.40 -20.39 -20.54
N GLU A 83 9.36 -21.61 -21.07
CA GLU A 83 9.08 -21.85 -22.49
C GLU A 83 7.58 -21.98 -22.75
N GLU A 84 6.85 -22.69 -21.88
CA GLU A 84 5.41 -22.91 -22.02
C GLU A 84 4.55 -21.70 -21.62
N TYR A 85 4.97 -21.00 -20.57
CA TYR A 85 4.25 -19.85 -20.00
C TYR A 85 5.18 -18.65 -19.79
N PRO A 86 5.85 -18.13 -20.84
CA PRO A 86 6.86 -17.09 -20.73
C PRO A 86 6.35 -15.82 -20.04
N ASN A 87 5.12 -15.40 -20.37
CA ASN A 87 4.49 -14.24 -19.77
C ASN A 87 4.25 -14.42 -18.27
N GLU A 88 3.78 -15.60 -17.87
CA GLU A 88 3.48 -15.92 -16.47
C GLU A 88 4.76 -16.09 -15.66
N PHE A 89 5.78 -16.68 -16.27
CA PHE A 89 7.12 -16.78 -15.69
C PHE A 89 7.67 -15.38 -15.36
N VAL A 90 7.62 -14.44 -16.31
CA VAL A 90 8.06 -13.05 -16.09
C VAL A 90 7.24 -12.36 -15.01
N LYS A 91 5.90 -12.43 -15.06
CA LYS A 91 5.04 -11.80 -14.05
C LYS A 91 5.28 -12.34 -12.65
N ARG A 92 5.48 -13.66 -12.50
CA ARG A 92 5.81 -14.28 -11.22
C ARG A 92 7.20 -13.87 -10.74
N GLN A 93 8.17 -13.68 -11.62
CA GLN A 93 9.48 -13.15 -11.22
C GLN A 93 9.36 -11.70 -10.73
N VAL A 94 8.69 -10.83 -11.49
CA VAL A 94 8.44 -9.43 -11.10
C VAL A 94 7.71 -9.34 -9.75
N ALA A 95 6.72 -10.20 -9.52
CA ALA A 95 6.01 -10.25 -8.24
C ALA A 95 6.94 -10.62 -7.07
N ARG A 96 7.87 -11.57 -7.26
CA ARG A 96 8.86 -11.94 -6.24
C ARG A 96 9.82 -10.79 -5.94
N ASP A 97 10.34 -10.15 -6.99
CA ASP A 97 11.27 -9.02 -6.85
C ASP A 97 10.58 -7.88 -6.09
N ARG A 98 9.34 -7.55 -6.45
CA ARG A 98 8.55 -6.53 -5.77
C ARG A 98 8.24 -6.88 -4.30
N ILE A 99 7.94 -8.15 -3.98
CA ILE A 99 7.75 -8.58 -2.58
C ILE A 99 9.03 -8.36 -1.76
N ASN A 100 10.21 -8.59 -2.34
CA ASN A 100 11.49 -8.38 -1.66
C ASN A 100 11.71 -6.89 -1.40
N GLU A 101 11.48 -6.02 -2.40
CA GLU A 101 11.54 -4.56 -2.23
C GLU A 101 10.61 -4.07 -1.13
N LEU A 102 9.33 -4.49 -1.17
CA LEU A 102 8.33 -4.13 -0.16
C LEU A 102 8.76 -4.56 1.23
N SER A 103 9.37 -5.75 1.36
CA SER A 103 9.86 -6.24 2.65
C SER A 103 11.01 -5.40 3.20
N ILE A 104 11.91 -4.93 2.34
CA ILE A 104 13.00 -4.03 2.75
C ILE A 104 12.42 -2.68 3.17
N LEU A 105 11.52 -2.11 2.37
CA LEU A 105 10.89 -0.81 2.65
C LEU A 105 10.14 -0.83 3.98
N ILE A 106 9.28 -1.83 4.20
CA ILE A 106 8.51 -1.98 5.44
C ILE A 106 9.42 -2.14 6.66
N ASN A 107 10.54 -2.86 6.53
CA ASN A 107 11.49 -3.05 7.63
C ASN A 107 12.40 -1.82 7.88
N SER A 108 12.45 -0.88 6.94
CA SER A 108 13.29 0.33 7.01
C SER A 108 12.56 1.59 7.50
N MET A 109 11.24 1.51 7.68
CA MET A 109 10.38 2.56 8.25
C MET A 109 10.19 2.32 9.75
#